data_AF-A0A4P7NDJ9-F1
#
_entry.id   AF-A0A4P7NDJ9-F1
#
_cell.length_a   1.000
_cell.length_b   1.000
_cell.length_c   1.000
_cell.angle_alpha   90.00
_cell.angle_beta   90.00
_cell.angle_gamma   90.00
#
_symmetry.space_group_name_H-M   'P 1'
#
loop_
_entity.id
_entity.type
_entity.pdbx_description
1 polymer ?
#
loop_
_entity_poly.entity_id
_entity_poly.type
_entity_poly.pdbx_seq_one_letter_code
_entity_poly.pdbx_strand_id
1 'polypeptide(L)'
;MKAYPRSQPSFIGQFLPSPPEEIWASDGFICRGTRFGPKDDSTTYDEHVTWPEDLVSANKDPFRNFWGPIIDSPKSKVYQISLAGIENRALDIDEAYRKDGKQHPRSNEGEIAMKDKIPWSNVQG
;
A
#
# COMPACT_ATOMS: atom_id res chain seq x y z
N MET A 1 16.01 -5.62 2.41
CA MET A 1 14.64 -5.65 2.98
C MET A 1 14.43 -6.99 3.67
N LYS A 2 14.00 -7.02 4.93
CA LYS A 2 13.57 -8.25 5.61
C LYS A 2 12.06 -8.40 5.43
N ALA A 3 11.63 -9.63 5.12
CA ALA A 3 10.26 -9.98 4.78
C ALA A 3 9.28 -9.79 5.96
N TYR A 4 8.02 -9.52 5.60
CA TYR A 4 6.87 -9.40 6.49
C TYR A 4 6.70 -10.68 7.36
N PRO A 5 6.58 -10.57 8.70
CA PRO A 5 6.51 -11.74 9.58
C PRO A 5 5.20 -12.52 9.41
N ARG A 6 5.30 -13.86 9.34
CA ARG A 6 4.19 -14.82 9.12
C ARG A 6 3.03 -14.77 10.14
N SER A 7 3.14 -14.00 11.22
CA SER A 7 2.13 -13.90 12.29
C SER A 7 1.16 -12.72 12.14
N GLN A 8 1.35 -11.87 11.13
CA GLN A 8 0.42 -10.79 10.76
C GLN A 8 -0.70 -11.35 9.85
N PRO A 9 -1.89 -10.72 9.77
CA PRO A 9 -2.97 -11.25 8.96
C PRO A 9 -2.51 -11.46 7.52
N SER A 10 -2.79 -12.64 6.96
CA SER A 10 -2.46 -12.98 5.56
C SER A 10 -3.19 -12.11 4.53
N PHE A 11 -4.01 -11.19 5.01
CA PHE A 11 -4.86 -10.31 4.24
C PHE A 11 -4.73 -8.86 4.72
N ILE A 12 -4.70 -7.94 3.77
CA ILE A 12 -4.82 -6.50 3.98
C ILE A 12 -6.10 -5.97 3.34
N GLY A 13 -6.64 -4.89 3.90
CA GLY A 13 -7.83 -4.21 3.39
C GLY A 13 -7.45 -2.98 2.57
N GLN A 14 -8.17 -2.72 1.47
CA GLN A 14 -8.13 -1.42 0.81
C GLN A 14 -9.50 -0.78 0.70
N PHE A 15 -9.61 0.47 1.17
CA PHE A 15 -10.77 1.31 0.99
C PHE A 15 -10.66 2.06 -0.33
N LEU A 16 -11.48 1.70 -1.31
CA LEU A 16 -11.55 2.44 -2.57
C LEU A 16 -12.99 2.64 -3.04
N PRO A 17 -13.28 3.78 -3.68
CA PRO A 17 -14.54 3.98 -4.40
C PRO A 17 -14.58 3.15 -5.69
N SER A 18 -13.41 2.90 -6.30
CA SER A 18 -13.26 2.16 -7.56
C SER A 18 -13.96 0.79 -7.48
N PRO A 19 -14.79 0.45 -8.48
CA PRO A 19 -15.48 -0.82 -8.50
C PRO A 19 -14.53 -1.95 -8.99
N PRO A 20 -14.86 -3.23 -8.70
CA PRO A 20 -13.95 -4.35 -8.99
C PRO A 20 -13.54 -4.43 -10.46
N GLU A 21 -14.39 -4.00 -11.39
CA GLU A 21 -14.13 -4.02 -12.83
C GLU A 21 -12.97 -3.10 -13.22
N GLU A 22 -12.82 -1.95 -12.54
CA GLU A 22 -11.71 -1.01 -12.79
C GLU A 22 -10.38 -1.62 -12.32
N ILE A 23 -10.40 -2.27 -11.16
CA ILE A 23 -9.23 -2.94 -10.59
C ILE A 23 -8.85 -4.14 -11.47
N TRP A 24 -9.82 -4.92 -11.91
CA TRP A 24 -9.61 -6.03 -12.83
C TRP A 24 -9.07 -5.58 -14.18
N ALA A 25 -9.59 -4.49 -14.77
CA ALA A 25 -9.08 -3.92 -16.02
C ALA A 25 -7.62 -3.44 -15.93
N SER A 26 -7.15 -3.10 -14.73
CA SER A 26 -5.75 -2.76 -14.43
C SER A 26 -4.89 -3.99 -14.09
N ASP A 27 -5.49 -5.18 -14.12
CA ASP A 27 -4.93 -6.45 -13.65
C ASP A 27 -4.44 -6.35 -12.18
N GLY A 28 -5.17 -5.59 -11.35
CA GLY A 28 -4.95 -5.42 -9.92
C GLY A 28 -4.76 -3.97 -9.48
N PHE A 29 -4.19 -3.77 -8.28
CA PHE A 29 -3.92 -2.44 -7.74
C PHE A 29 -2.56 -1.93 -8.21
N ILE A 30 -2.56 -0.80 -8.90
CA ILE A 30 -1.34 -0.11 -9.35
C ILE A 30 -0.99 1.06 -8.42
N CYS A 31 0.29 1.32 -8.21
CA CYS A 31 0.74 2.50 -7.47
C CYS A 31 0.50 3.79 -8.26
N ARG A 32 0.62 4.94 -7.58
CA ARG A 32 0.40 6.25 -8.19
C ARG A 32 1.40 6.52 -9.31
N GLY A 33 2.66 6.15 -9.08
CA GLY A 33 3.74 6.10 -10.06
C GLY A 33 3.28 5.50 -11.38
N THR A 34 2.83 4.24 -11.37
CA THR A 34 2.33 3.55 -12.57
C THR A 34 1.13 4.24 -13.23
N ARG A 35 0.23 4.85 -12.46
CA ARG A 35 -0.98 5.50 -13.00
C ARG A 35 -0.67 6.81 -13.74
N PHE A 36 0.29 7.60 -13.26
CA PHE A 36 0.52 8.96 -13.74
C PHE A 36 1.86 9.17 -14.48
N GLY A 37 2.76 8.17 -14.52
CA GLY A 37 4.01 8.29 -15.28
C GLY A 37 5.06 7.24 -14.93
N PRO A 38 6.36 7.55 -15.12
CA PRO A 38 7.42 6.70 -14.61
C PRO A 38 7.51 6.85 -13.09
N LYS A 39 7.35 5.72 -12.38
CA LYS A 39 7.58 5.65 -10.94
C LYS A 39 9.07 5.84 -10.61
N ASP A 40 9.35 6.37 -9.42
CA ASP A 40 10.70 6.46 -8.87
C ASP A 40 10.92 5.33 -7.85
N ASP A 41 11.62 4.27 -8.26
CA ASP A 41 11.88 3.14 -7.38
C ASP A 41 12.87 3.45 -6.25
N SER A 42 13.50 4.63 -6.24
CA SER A 42 14.36 5.06 -5.15
C SER A 42 13.59 5.69 -3.98
N THR A 43 12.30 6.04 -4.16
CA THR A 43 11.46 6.59 -3.10
C THR A 43 11.46 5.68 -1.87
N THR A 44 11.74 6.28 -0.72
CA THR A 44 11.75 5.66 0.60
C THR A 44 10.35 5.62 1.21
N TYR A 45 10.16 4.79 2.23
CA TYR A 45 8.89 4.76 2.96
C TYR A 45 8.59 6.11 3.66
N ASP A 46 9.64 6.82 4.08
CA ASP A 46 9.52 8.10 4.78
C ASP A 46 9.02 9.18 3.82
N GLU A 47 9.52 9.20 2.58
CA GLU A 47 9.03 10.10 1.51
C GLU A 47 7.58 9.77 1.11
N HIS A 48 7.22 8.48 1.05
CA HIS A 48 5.85 8.05 0.83
C HIS A 48 4.89 8.57 1.92
N VAL A 49 5.28 8.45 3.18
CA VAL A 49 4.45 8.83 4.33
C VAL A 49 4.43 10.34 4.55
N THR A 50 5.55 11.04 4.38
CA THR A 50 5.59 12.50 4.54
C THR A 50 4.88 13.21 3.40
N TRP A 51 4.82 12.57 2.23
CA TRP A 51 4.21 13.03 0.99
C TRP A 51 4.86 14.32 0.46
N PRO A 52 5.36 14.35 -0.79
CA PRO A 52 6.04 15.53 -1.31
C PRO A 52 5.07 16.71 -1.51
N GLU A 53 5.58 17.93 -1.40
CA GLU A 53 4.78 19.18 -1.48
C GLU A 53 4.16 19.40 -2.87
N ASP A 54 4.77 18.84 -3.91
CA ASP A 54 4.33 19.01 -5.28
C ASP A 54 3.74 17.72 -5.88
N LEU A 55 2.74 17.90 -6.74
CA LEU A 55 2.03 16.79 -7.39
C LEU A 55 2.90 16.01 -8.38
N VAL A 56 3.96 16.62 -8.94
CA VAL A 56 4.83 15.96 -9.92
C VAL A 56 5.65 14.88 -9.22
N SER A 57 6.23 15.21 -8.07
CA SER A 57 6.95 14.27 -7.21
C SER A 57 6.01 13.22 -6.63
N ALA A 58 4.82 13.63 -6.15
CA ALA A 58 3.83 12.69 -5.64
C ALA A 58 3.38 11.67 -6.70
N ASN A 59 3.30 12.09 -7.97
CA ASN A 59 2.92 11.21 -9.07
C ASN A 59 3.97 10.16 -9.44
N LYS A 60 5.16 10.19 -8.83
CA LYS A 60 6.21 9.17 -9.02
C LYS A 60 6.21 8.11 -7.94
N ASP A 61 5.39 8.25 -6.90
CA ASP A 61 5.38 7.36 -5.75
C ASP A 61 5.15 5.89 -6.15
N PRO A 62 6.12 4.99 -5.90
CA PRO A 62 6.02 3.57 -6.25
C PRO A 62 5.16 2.78 -5.27
N PHE A 63 4.70 3.38 -4.16
CA PHE A 63 3.93 2.69 -3.14
C PHE A 63 2.43 2.81 -3.35
N ARG A 64 1.72 1.88 -2.74
CA ARG A 64 0.28 1.86 -2.59
C ARG A 64 -0.05 1.52 -1.13
N ASN A 65 -0.91 2.33 -0.55
CA ASN A 65 -1.28 2.30 0.86
C ASN A 65 -2.43 1.31 1.07
N PHE A 66 -2.33 0.51 2.12
CA PHE A 66 -3.35 -0.40 2.61
C PHE A 66 -3.45 -0.23 4.12
N TRP A 67 -4.64 -0.48 4.65
CA TRP A 67 -4.89 -0.30 6.06
C TRP A 67 -5.27 -1.64 6.67
N GLY A 68 -4.90 -1.81 7.95
CA GLY A 68 -5.33 -2.95 8.75
C GLY A 68 -6.87 -3.12 8.77
N PRO A 69 -7.36 -4.25 9.29
CA PRO A 69 -8.77 -4.61 9.15
C PRO A 69 -9.71 -3.61 9.85
N ILE A 70 -10.59 -3.01 9.03
CA ILE A 70 -11.93 -2.48 9.34
C ILE A 70 -11.97 -1.10 9.99
N ILE A 71 -12.04 -0.06 9.15
CA ILE A 71 -12.82 1.15 9.42
C ILE A 71 -14.11 1.00 8.61
N ASP A 72 -15.25 0.86 9.29
CA ASP A 72 -16.55 0.80 8.63
C ASP A 72 -16.84 2.14 7.94
N SER A 73 -16.66 2.19 6.62
CA SER A 73 -16.93 3.37 5.80
C SER A 73 -18.04 3.03 4.81
N PRO A 74 -19.26 3.58 4.97
CA PRO A 74 -20.43 3.19 4.17
C PRO A 74 -20.33 3.57 2.69
N LYS A 75 -19.25 4.24 2.27
CA LYS A 75 -19.01 4.67 0.87
C LYS A 75 -17.83 3.96 0.21
N SER A 76 -17.17 3.04 0.90
CA SER A 76 -15.94 2.41 0.42
C SER A 76 -16.15 0.91 0.27
N LYS A 77 -15.70 0.34 -0.85
CA LYS A 77 -15.56 -1.11 -0.97
C LYS A 77 -14.31 -1.51 -0.21
N VAL A 78 -14.36 -2.63 0.51
CA VAL A 78 -13.22 -3.22 1.19
C VAL A 78 -12.78 -4.43 0.39
N TYR A 79 -11.58 -4.35 -0.19
CA TYR A 79 -10.99 -5.48 -0.90
C TYR A 79 -10.12 -6.30 0.05
N GLN A 80 -10.31 -7.60 0.07
CA GLN A 80 -9.47 -8.56 0.77
C GLN A 80 -8.32 -8.98 -0.15
N ILE A 81 -7.07 -8.70 0.25
CA ILE A 81 -5.89 -8.94 -0.59
C ILE A 81 -4.96 -9.92 0.11
N SER A 82 -4.71 -11.08 -0.49
CA SER A 82 -3.71 -12.04 -0.02
C SER A 82 -2.29 -11.53 -0.28
N LEU A 83 -1.43 -11.63 0.73
CA LEU A 83 0.00 -11.34 0.57
C LEU A 83 0.82 -12.52 0.02
N ALA A 84 0.20 -13.67 -0.23
CA ALA A 84 0.90 -14.87 -0.70
C ALA A 84 1.71 -14.61 -1.99
N GLY A 85 3.01 -14.90 -1.94
CA GLY A 85 3.94 -14.71 -3.06
C GLY A 85 4.36 -13.25 -3.33
N ILE A 86 3.86 -12.30 -2.52
CA ILE A 86 4.18 -10.87 -2.61
C ILE A 86 4.60 -10.27 -1.26
N GLU A 87 4.88 -11.10 -0.26
CA GLU A 87 5.16 -10.71 1.13
C GLU A 87 6.40 -9.81 1.25
N ASN A 88 7.36 -9.97 0.33
CA ASN A 88 8.56 -9.16 0.29
C ASN A 88 8.33 -7.72 -0.21
N ARG A 89 7.17 -7.44 -0.79
CA ARG A 89 6.75 -6.10 -1.26
C ARG A 89 5.91 -5.35 -0.22
N ALA A 90 5.48 -6.03 0.84
CA ALA A 90 4.72 -5.46 1.94
C ALA A 90 5.66 -4.87 3.00
N LEU A 91 5.39 -3.62 3.39
CA LEU A 91 6.10 -2.93 4.45
C LEU A 91 5.09 -2.44 5.49
N ASP A 92 5.25 -2.90 6.73
CA ASP A 92 4.59 -2.32 7.91
C ASP A 92 5.31 -1.00 8.22
N ILE A 93 4.60 0.11 8.06
CA ILE A 93 5.17 1.46 8.21
C ILE A 93 5.52 1.76 9.66
N ASP A 94 4.67 1.37 10.62
CA ASP A 94 4.94 1.53 12.06
C ASP A 94 6.20 0.73 12.45
N GLU A 95 6.34 -0.49 11.93
CA GLU A 95 7.53 -1.29 12.16
C GLU A 95 8.80 -0.68 11.51
N ALA A 96 8.67 -0.07 10.33
CA ALA A 96 9.77 0.61 9.64
C ALA A 96 10.28 1.81 10.43
N TYR A 97 9.39 2.72 10.85
CA TYR A 97 9.75 3.87 11.69
C TYR A 97 10.40 3.44 13.00
N ARG A 98 9.84 2.41 13.67
CA ARG A 98 10.40 1.85 14.92
C ARG A 98 11.81 1.30 14.74
N LYS A 99 12.08 0.60 13.63
CA LYS A 99 13.42 0.05 13.33
C LYS A 99 14.46 1.14 13.08
N ASP A 100 14.05 2.23 12.48
CA ASP A 100 14.93 3.37 12.18
C ASP A 100 15.08 4.35 13.35
N GLY A 101 14.39 4.11 14.48
CA GLY A 101 14.41 5.00 15.64
C GLY A 101 13.76 6.36 15.37
N LYS A 102 12.89 6.43 14.36
CA LYS A 102 12.17 7.64 13.96
C LYS A 102 10.75 7.65 14.54
N GLN A 103 10.22 8.84 14.79
CA GLN A 103 8.81 9.00 15.16
C GLN A 103 7.95 8.98 13.89
N HIS A 104 6.98 8.07 13.84
CA HIS A 104 6.01 8.04 12.75
C HIS A 104 5.08 9.27 12.87
N PRO A 105 4.93 10.09 11.81
CA PRO A 105 4.14 11.34 11.86
C PRO A 105 2.63 11.09 12.04
N ARG A 106 2.13 9.96 11.50
CA ARG A 106 0.75 9.46 11.63
C ARG A 106 0.68 8.08 12.29
N SER A 107 1.38 7.87 13.41
CA SER A 107 1.34 6.60 14.15
C SER A 107 -0.11 6.28 14.54
N ASN A 108 -0.54 5.01 14.40
CA ASN A 108 -1.87 4.44 14.69
C ASN A 108 -2.77 4.14 13.48
N GLU A 109 -2.33 4.42 12.25
CA GLU A 109 -3.14 4.10 11.07
C GLU A 109 -3.02 2.61 10.65
N GLY A 110 -2.03 1.87 11.18
CA GLY A 110 -1.81 0.46 10.83
C GLY A 110 -1.52 0.29 9.34
N GLU A 111 -0.74 1.22 8.79
CA GLU A 111 -0.46 1.29 7.35
C GLU A 111 0.49 0.18 6.90
N ILE A 112 0.02 -0.57 5.91
CA ILE A 112 0.84 -1.48 5.13
C ILE A 112 1.05 -0.86 3.75
N ALA A 113 2.28 -0.43 3.47
CA ALA A 113 2.65 0.07 2.15
C ALA A 113 3.13 -1.09 1.28
N MET A 114 2.52 -1.24 0.10
CA MET A 114 2.92 -2.21 -0.90
C MET A 114 3.65 -1.48 -2.02
N LYS A 115 4.88 -1.88 -2.29
CA LYS A 115 5.61 -1.35 -3.45
C LYS A 115 5.10 -2.01 -4.73
N ASP A 116 4.96 -1.21 -5.77
CA ASP A 116 4.54 -1.59 -7.11
C ASP A 116 3.07 -2.06 -7.21
N LYS A 117 2.84 -3.06 -8.07
CA LYS A 117 1.55 -3.61 -8.40
C LYS A 117 1.22 -4.78 -7.49
N ILE A 118 -0.02 -4.80 -7.01
CA ILE A 118 -0.67 -6.00 -6.47
C ILE A 118 -1.46 -6.63 -7.62
N PRO A 119 -1.10 -7.85 -8.07
CA PRO A 119 -1.83 -8.51 -9.14
C PRO A 119 -3.28 -8.81 -8.75
N TRP A 120 -4.18 -8.87 -9.73
CA TRP A 120 -5.57 -9.25 -9.51
C TRP A 120 -5.70 -10.64 -8.86
N SER A 121 -4.78 -11.57 -9.15
CA SER A 121 -4.72 -12.90 -8.53
C SER A 121 -4.62 -12.88 -7.00
N ASN A 122 -4.18 -11.77 -6.42
CA ASN A 122 -4.07 -11.59 -4.98
C ASN A 122 -5.35 -11.02 -4.36
N VAL A 123 -6.31 -10.53 -5.15
CA VAL A 123 -7.60 -10.03 -4.67
C VAL A 123 -8.56 -11.22 -4.47
N GLN A 124 -9.10 -11.40 -3.26
CA GLN A 124 -9.88 -12.57 -2.86
C GLN A 124 -11.38 -12.29 -2.67
N GLY A 125 -11.77 -11.03 -2.55
CA GLY A 125 -13.15 -10.60 -2.29
C GLY A 125 -13.25 -9.10 -2.07
#